data_AF-A0A3N5ZC71-F1
#
_entry.id   AF-A0A3N5ZC71-F1
#
_cell.length_a   1.000
_cell.length_b   1.000
_cell.length_c   1.000
_cell.angle_alpha   90.00
_cell.angle_beta   90.00
_cell.angle_gamma   90.00
#
_symmetry.space_group_name_H-M   'P 1'
#
loop_
_entity.id
_entity.type
_entity.pdbx_description
1 polymer ?
#
loop_
_entity_poly.entity_id
_entity_poly.type
_entity_poly.pdbx_seq_one_letter_code
_entity_poly.pdbx_strand_id
1 'polypeptide(L)'
;MKGKIKKKRPLKESGSETVAFEKAADVVATVEKIAQPLCRAEGMELVHVEYQYEAGGLILRVYIDKPGRVTLDDCVLISRQLNDLLDIHLEGGKAYNLEVSSPGSDRPLSKLEDYERFKGEVARIKTIESLDGIRNFKGLLMGTSDENIHIMVENRVFSIPFKRIQKARLVDYNGDKQCL
;
A
#
# COMPACT_ATOMS: atom_id res chain seq x y z
N MET A 1 29.71 -23.55 -52.72
CA MET A 1 29.70 -24.83 -51.96
C MET A 1 28.34 -25.01 -51.30
N LYS A 2 27.68 -26.14 -51.57
CA LYS A 2 26.37 -26.61 -51.04
C LYS A 2 26.55 -26.91 -49.52
N GLY A 3 25.62 -26.77 -48.57
CA GLY A 3 24.16 -26.77 -48.56
C GLY A 3 23.61 -27.94 -47.71
N LYS A 4 23.12 -27.63 -46.47
CA LYS A 4 22.24 -28.43 -45.54
C LYS A 4 22.93 -29.63 -44.81
N ILE A 5 22.66 -29.92 -43.53
CA ILE A 5 21.44 -30.56 -42.99
C ILE A 5 21.15 -30.17 -41.53
N LYS A 6 19.85 -30.15 -41.22
CA LYS A 6 19.16 -29.81 -39.97
C LYS A 6 19.34 -30.87 -38.87
N LYS A 7 19.34 -30.45 -37.60
CA LYS A 7 18.72 -31.21 -36.51
C LYS A 7 17.76 -30.29 -35.74
N LYS A 8 16.46 -30.54 -35.92
CA LYS A 8 15.39 -30.11 -35.00
C LYS A 8 15.37 -31.07 -33.81
N ARG A 9 15.11 -30.57 -32.60
CA ARG A 9 14.32 -31.21 -31.52
C ARG A 9 13.83 -30.11 -30.55
N PRO A 10 12.72 -30.36 -29.83
CA PRO A 10 11.59 -29.44 -29.80
C PRO A 10 11.58 -28.49 -28.61
N LEU A 11 10.73 -27.47 -28.73
CA LEU A 11 10.31 -26.59 -27.64
C LEU A 11 9.72 -27.40 -26.48
N LYS A 12 10.03 -26.98 -25.25
CA LYS A 12 9.00 -26.91 -24.22
C LYS A 12 9.06 -25.53 -23.59
N GLU A 13 8.03 -24.78 -23.89
CA GLU A 13 7.68 -23.50 -23.32
C GLU A 13 7.28 -23.69 -21.86
N SER A 14 7.78 -22.80 -21.01
CA SER A 14 7.03 -22.27 -19.88
C SER A 14 7.58 -20.86 -19.67
N GLY A 15 6.87 -19.88 -20.21
CA GLY A 15 7.19 -18.48 -19.98
C GLY A 15 7.01 -18.16 -18.51
N SER A 16 8.12 -18.05 -17.79
CA SER A 16 8.19 -17.16 -16.64
C SER A 16 8.52 -15.78 -17.21
N GLU A 17 7.53 -14.91 -17.30
CA GLU A 17 7.79 -13.48 -17.49
C GLU A 17 8.49 -12.97 -16.22
N THR A 18 9.80 -13.21 -16.14
CA THR A 18 10.66 -12.58 -15.13
C THR A 18 10.74 -11.11 -15.48
N VAL A 19 9.98 -10.29 -14.75
CA VAL A 19 9.98 -8.84 -14.94
C VAL A 19 11.25 -8.30 -14.28
N ALA A 20 12.17 -7.76 -15.07
CA ALA A 20 13.32 -7.05 -14.52
C ALA A 20 12.84 -5.74 -13.88
N PHE A 21 12.87 -5.68 -12.54
CA PHE A 21 12.46 -4.49 -11.79
C PHE A 21 13.58 -3.45 -11.78
N GLU A 22 13.49 -2.46 -12.66
CA GLU A 22 14.44 -1.34 -12.67
C GLU A 22 14.05 -0.20 -11.72
N LYS A 23 12.76 -0.07 -11.36
CA LYS A 23 12.24 1.03 -10.52
C LYS A 23 11.46 0.53 -9.31
N ALA A 24 11.60 1.26 -8.20
CA ALA A 24 10.92 0.95 -6.94
C ALA A 24 9.38 0.93 -7.06
N ALA A 25 8.81 1.83 -7.87
CA ALA A 25 7.37 1.90 -8.09
C ALA A 25 6.81 0.64 -8.75
N ASP A 26 7.57 -0.01 -9.63
CA ASP A 26 7.12 -1.23 -10.32
C ASP A 26 7.10 -2.43 -9.36
N VAL A 27 8.06 -2.50 -8.44
CA VAL A 27 8.08 -3.50 -7.36
C VAL A 27 6.88 -3.30 -6.46
N VAL A 28 6.65 -2.07 -5.98
CA VAL A 28 5.50 -1.73 -5.12
C VAL A 28 4.19 -2.13 -5.80
N ALA A 29 3.98 -1.73 -7.05
CA ALA A 29 2.76 -2.06 -7.80
C ALA A 29 2.56 -3.57 -8.00
N THR A 30 3.66 -4.33 -8.12
CA THR A 30 3.59 -5.80 -8.24
C THR A 30 3.25 -6.44 -6.90
N VAL A 31 3.91 -6.00 -5.82
CA VAL A 31 3.64 -6.49 -4.47
C VAL A 31 2.20 -6.18 -4.06
N GLU A 32 1.68 -4.99 -4.38
CA GLU A 32 0.28 -4.63 -4.12
C GLU A 32 -0.70 -5.59 -4.83
N LYS A 33 -0.46 -5.93 -6.10
CA LYS A 33 -1.30 -6.88 -6.86
C LYS A 33 -1.33 -8.27 -6.25
N ILE A 34 -0.25 -8.70 -5.61
CA ILE A 34 -0.13 -10.02 -4.98
C ILE A 34 -0.70 -9.99 -3.55
N ALA A 35 -0.28 -9.01 -2.75
CA ALA A 35 -0.61 -8.91 -1.35
C ALA A 35 -2.09 -8.53 -1.13
N GLN A 36 -2.70 -7.76 -2.02
CA GLN A 36 -4.10 -7.35 -1.86
C GLN A 36 -5.10 -8.52 -1.86
N PRO A 37 -5.12 -9.43 -2.84
CA PRO A 37 -6.01 -10.60 -2.78
C PRO A 37 -5.64 -11.55 -1.64
N LEU A 38 -4.35 -11.65 -1.28
CA LEU A 38 -3.88 -12.47 -0.17
C LEU A 38 -4.45 -11.98 1.18
N CYS A 39 -4.26 -10.69 1.49
CA CYS A 39 -4.79 -10.09 2.72
C CYS A 39 -6.30 -10.28 2.79
N ARG A 40 -7.00 -10.03 1.68
CA ARG A 40 -8.46 -10.18 1.61
C ARG A 40 -8.92 -11.61 1.90
N ALA A 41 -8.20 -12.61 1.41
CA ALA A 41 -8.54 -14.01 1.67
C ALA A 41 -8.43 -14.38 3.15
N GLU A 42 -7.51 -13.74 3.88
CA GLU A 42 -7.31 -13.90 5.32
C GLU A 42 -8.13 -12.91 6.17
N GLY A 43 -9.08 -12.18 5.55
CA GLY A 43 -9.95 -11.23 6.25
C GLY A 43 -9.25 -9.95 6.71
N MET A 44 -8.19 -9.55 6.01
CA MET A 44 -7.38 -8.36 6.28
C MET A 44 -7.35 -7.41 5.09
N GLU A 45 -7.03 -6.15 5.35
CA GLU A 45 -6.83 -5.12 4.35
C GLU A 45 -5.34 -4.88 4.11
N LEU A 46 -4.93 -4.81 2.84
CA LEU A 46 -3.65 -4.20 2.47
C LEU A 46 -3.78 -2.68 2.53
N VAL A 47 -3.04 -2.05 3.45
CA VAL A 47 -3.08 -0.60 3.70
C VAL A 47 -2.06 0.15 2.84
N HIS A 48 -0.81 -0.31 2.83
CA HIS A 48 0.27 0.37 2.11
C HIS A 48 1.47 -0.56 1.88
N VAL A 49 2.25 -0.28 0.85
CA VAL A 49 3.51 -0.97 0.55
C VAL A 49 4.61 0.06 0.36
N GLU A 50 5.75 -0.14 1.02
CA GLU A 50 6.96 0.68 0.90
C GLU A 50 8.11 -0.17 0.37
N TYR A 51 8.91 0.38 -0.54
CA TYR A 51 10.13 -0.25 -1.03
C TYR A 51 11.26 0.79 -1.10
N GLN A 52 12.15 0.78 -0.11
CA GLN A 52 13.14 1.84 0.08
C GLN A 52 14.41 1.36 0.79
N TYR A 53 15.50 2.11 0.62
CA TYR A 53 16.74 1.87 1.35
C TYR A 53 16.68 2.48 2.75
N GLU A 54 16.99 1.67 3.75
CA GLU A 54 17.21 2.08 5.14
C GLU A 54 18.64 1.67 5.58
N ALA A 55 19.03 2.02 6.79
CA ALA A 55 20.40 1.76 7.28
C ALA A 55 20.80 0.27 7.22
N GLY A 56 19.83 -0.64 7.34
CA GLY A 56 20.03 -2.10 7.27
C GLY A 56 19.93 -2.71 5.87
N GLY A 57 19.77 -1.90 4.82
CA GLY A 57 19.61 -2.36 3.44
C GLY A 57 18.25 -2.02 2.84
N LEU A 58 17.89 -2.72 1.77
CA LEU A 58 16.63 -2.51 1.06
C LEU A 58 15.49 -3.18 1.83
N ILE A 59 14.46 -2.43 2.19
CA ILE A 59 13.29 -2.93 2.92
C ILE A 59 12.08 -2.92 2.00
N LEU A 60 11.35 -4.04 1.99
CA LEU A 60 10.00 -4.17 1.44
C LEU A 60 9.04 -4.29 2.63
N ARG A 61 8.31 -3.22 2.94
CA ARG A 61 7.39 -3.17 4.08
C ARG A 61 5.96 -3.18 3.60
N VAL A 62 5.16 -4.09 4.17
CA VAL A 62 3.75 -4.28 3.85
C VAL A 62 2.94 -4.00 5.10
N TYR A 63 2.08 -2.99 5.00
CA TYR A 63 1.18 -2.61 6.08
C TYR A 63 -0.17 -3.27 5.89
N ILE A 64 -0.59 -4.04 6.90
CA ILE A 64 -1.89 -4.71 6.93
C ILE A 64 -2.75 -4.13 8.05
N ASP A 65 -4.06 -4.22 7.90
CA ASP A 65 -5.00 -3.85 8.96
C ASP A 65 -6.19 -4.82 9.00
N LYS A 66 -6.82 -4.97 10.16
CA LYS A 66 -8.02 -5.80 10.33
C LYS A 66 -8.91 -5.27 11.45
N PRO A 67 -10.21 -5.60 11.46
CA PRO A 67 -11.08 -5.22 12.57
C PRO A 67 -10.52 -5.72 13.92
N GLY A 68 -10.48 -4.84 14.93
CA GLY A 68 -10.13 -5.22 16.30
C GLY A 68 -8.62 -5.34 16.58
N ARG A 69 -7.76 -4.86 15.68
CA ARG A 69 -6.27 -4.86 15.71
C ARG A 69 -5.61 -6.08 15.10
N VAL A 70 -4.53 -5.81 14.35
CA VAL A 70 -3.58 -6.81 13.84
C VAL A 70 -2.72 -7.37 14.98
N THR A 71 -2.64 -8.69 15.05
CA THR A 71 -1.81 -9.44 16.00
C THR A 71 -0.48 -9.84 15.36
N LEU A 72 0.47 -10.31 16.18
CA LEU A 72 1.74 -10.85 15.67
C LEU A 72 1.50 -12.06 14.76
N ASP A 73 0.55 -12.93 15.08
CA ASP A 73 0.24 -14.13 14.31
C ASP A 73 -0.29 -13.77 12.91
N ASP A 74 -1.06 -12.68 12.79
CA ASP A 74 -1.52 -12.18 11.48
C ASP A 74 -0.33 -11.73 10.62
N CYS A 75 0.61 -10.98 11.20
CA CYS A 75 1.82 -10.56 10.50
C CYS A 75 2.65 -11.77 10.05
N VAL A 76 2.79 -12.78 10.91
CA VAL A 76 3.53 -14.02 10.58
C VAL A 76 2.84 -14.80 9.46
N LEU A 77 1.51 -14.92 9.51
CA LEU A 77 0.72 -15.60 8.49
C LEU A 77 0.91 -14.95 7.11
N ILE A 78 0.66 -13.64 7.02
CA ILE A 78 0.82 -12.89 5.77
C ILE A 78 2.27 -12.89 5.32
N SER A 79 3.25 -12.73 6.22
CA SER A 79 4.67 -12.73 5.87
C SER A 79 5.09 -14.03 5.20
N ARG A 80 4.68 -15.19 5.73
CA ARG A 80 5.02 -16.51 5.15
C ARG A 80 4.41 -16.68 3.77
N GLN A 81 3.10 -16.48 3.65
CA GLN A 81 2.40 -16.66 2.38
C GLN A 81 2.88 -15.68 1.31
N LEU A 82 3.14 -14.43 1.70
CA LEU A 82 3.63 -13.41 0.77
C LEU A 82 5.06 -13.71 0.33
N ASN A 83 5.95 -14.15 1.23
CA ASN A 83 7.33 -14.50 0.88
C ASN A 83 7.37 -15.56 -0.23
N ASP A 84 6.60 -16.64 -0.10
CA ASP A 84 6.53 -17.71 -1.10
C ASP A 84 6.09 -17.19 -2.47
N LEU A 85 5.15 -16.24 -2.50
CA LEU A 85 4.69 -15.63 -3.75
C LEU A 85 5.72 -14.67 -4.34
N LEU A 86 6.40 -13.88 -3.49
CA LEU A 86 7.40 -12.91 -3.94
C LEU A 86 8.66 -13.58 -4.47
N ASP A 87 9.06 -14.73 -3.95
CA ASP A 87 10.21 -15.50 -4.47
C ASP A 87 10.02 -15.86 -5.95
N ILE A 88 8.77 -16.11 -6.36
CA ILE A 88 8.42 -16.41 -7.76
C ILE A 88 8.36 -15.12 -8.60
N HIS A 89 7.71 -14.07 -8.07
CA HIS A 89 7.38 -12.89 -8.88
C HIS A 89 8.49 -11.84 -8.93
N LEU A 90 9.40 -11.83 -7.96
CA LEU A 90 10.53 -10.90 -7.86
C LEU A 90 11.88 -11.58 -8.16
N GLU A 91 11.85 -12.76 -8.80
CA GLU A 91 13.06 -13.51 -9.15
C GLU A 91 14.05 -12.64 -9.96
N GLY A 92 15.32 -12.63 -9.53
CA GLY A 92 16.37 -11.79 -10.13
C GLY A 92 16.39 -10.33 -9.67
N GLY A 93 15.51 -9.95 -8.73
CA GLY A 93 15.53 -8.65 -8.06
C GLY A 93 16.71 -8.47 -7.10
N LYS A 94 16.85 -7.25 -6.57
CA LYS A 94 17.82 -6.96 -5.50
C LYS A 94 17.41 -7.66 -4.21
N ALA A 95 18.38 -8.14 -3.42
CA ALA A 95 18.10 -8.64 -2.07
C ALA A 95 17.44 -7.56 -1.21
N TYR A 96 16.39 -7.93 -0.47
CA TYR A 96 15.63 -7.06 0.42
C TYR A 96 15.22 -7.80 1.69
N ASN A 97 14.85 -7.05 2.73
CA ASN A 97 14.21 -7.56 3.94
C ASN A 97 12.70 -7.35 3.85
N LEU A 98 11.91 -8.42 3.98
CA LEU A 98 10.45 -8.34 4.05
C LEU A 98 9.99 -8.03 5.48
N GLU A 99 9.17 -7.00 5.64
CA GLU A 99 8.52 -6.65 6.89
C GLU A 99 7.00 -6.61 6.69
N VAL A 100 6.25 -7.27 7.57
CA VAL A 100 4.79 -7.15 7.63
C VAL A 100 4.41 -6.57 8.97
N SER A 101 3.68 -5.46 8.97
CA SER A 101 3.28 -4.77 10.20
C SER A 101 1.91 -4.12 10.10
N SER A 102 1.33 -3.75 11.24
CA SER A 102 0.22 -2.81 11.26
C SER A 102 0.71 -1.38 11.01
N PRO A 103 -0.08 -0.49 10.40
CA PRO A 103 0.30 0.91 10.23
C PRO A 103 0.41 1.70 11.55
N GLY A 104 -0.07 1.13 12.67
CA GLY A 104 -0.07 1.80 13.97
C GLY A 104 -0.98 3.02 14.01
N SER A 105 -0.60 4.03 14.79
CA SER A 105 -1.39 5.23 15.01
C SER A 105 -1.43 6.20 13.81
N ASP A 106 -0.53 6.04 12.83
CA ASP A 106 -0.38 6.93 11.66
C ASP A 106 -0.87 6.23 10.37
N ARG A 107 -2.04 5.56 10.44
CA ARG A 107 -2.63 4.86 9.28
C ARG A 107 -2.83 5.80 8.10
N PRO A 108 -2.26 5.51 6.92
CA PRO A 108 -2.48 6.33 5.74
C PRO A 108 -3.93 6.24 5.25
N LEU A 109 -4.41 7.34 4.69
CA LEU A 109 -5.68 7.45 3.99
C LEU A 109 -5.37 7.65 2.51
N SER A 110 -5.44 6.56 1.75
CA SER A 110 -4.98 6.52 0.35
C SER A 110 -6.13 6.51 -0.65
N LYS A 111 -7.31 6.02 -0.24
CA LYS A 111 -8.50 5.92 -1.09
C LYS A 111 -9.59 6.89 -0.61
N LEU A 112 -10.51 7.26 -1.50
CA LEU A 112 -11.60 8.17 -1.12
C LEU A 112 -12.51 7.53 -0.05
N GLU A 113 -12.71 6.21 -0.16
CA GLU A 113 -13.50 5.40 0.77
C GLU A 113 -12.93 5.41 2.20
N ASP A 114 -11.62 5.59 2.35
CA ASP A 114 -11.00 5.71 3.68
C ASP A 114 -11.57 6.93 4.43
N TYR A 115 -11.72 8.07 3.77
CA TYR A 115 -12.19 9.30 4.43
C TYR A 115 -13.63 9.21 4.89
N GLU A 116 -14.47 8.45 4.18
CA GLU A 116 -15.84 8.19 4.60
C GLU A 116 -15.86 7.19 5.77
N ARG A 117 -15.11 6.10 5.65
CA ARG A 117 -14.99 5.05 6.68
C ARG A 117 -14.47 5.60 8.01
N PHE A 118 -13.49 6.49 7.96
CA PHE A 118 -12.88 7.10 9.15
C PHE A 118 -13.50 8.45 9.51
N LYS A 119 -14.70 8.77 9.03
CA LYS A 119 -15.49 9.91 9.52
C LYS A 119 -15.62 9.88 11.05
N GLY A 120 -15.38 11.02 11.69
CA GLY A 120 -15.31 11.16 13.14
C GLY A 120 -13.94 10.87 13.75
N GLU A 121 -12.95 10.43 12.97
CA GLU A 121 -11.55 10.34 13.44
C GLU A 121 -10.79 11.64 13.17
N VAL A 122 -9.72 11.86 13.93
CA VAL A 122 -8.80 12.96 13.66
C VAL A 122 -7.81 12.53 12.59
N ALA A 123 -7.63 13.37 11.58
CA ALA A 123 -6.66 13.15 10.52
C ALA A 123 -5.74 14.36 10.35
N ARG A 124 -4.53 14.10 9.83
CA ARG A 124 -3.62 15.10 9.30
C ARG A 124 -3.59 14.98 7.79
N ILE A 125 -3.97 16.04 7.08
CA ILE A 125 -3.97 16.12 5.62
C ILE A 125 -2.97 17.21 5.20
N LYS A 126 -2.05 16.85 4.32
CA LYS A 126 -1.14 17.77 3.64
C LYS A 126 -1.55 17.87 2.18
N THR A 127 -1.74 19.09 1.70
CA THR A 127 -2.08 19.37 0.30
C THR A 127 -0.83 19.68 -0.52
N ILE A 128 -0.94 19.48 -1.83
CA ILE A 128 0.10 19.81 -2.81
C ILE A 128 0.36 21.32 -2.76
N GLU A 129 -0.72 22.10 -2.86
CA GLU A 129 -0.74 23.57 -2.83
C GLU A 129 -1.55 24.08 -1.64
N SER A 130 -1.34 25.33 -1.23
CA SER A 130 -2.12 25.93 -0.14
C SER A 130 -3.58 26.17 -0.56
N LEU A 131 -4.52 25.80 0.31
CA LEU A 131 -5.93 26.16 0.23
C LEU A 131 -6.21 27.19 1.33
N ASP A 132 -6.72 28.37 0.97
CA ASP A 132 -6.93 29.49 1.91
C ASP A 132 -5.69 29.84 2.75
N GLY A 133 -4.49 29.75 2.15
CA GLY A 133 -3.22 30.00 2.83
C GLY A 133 -2.73 28.87 3.73
N ILE A 134 -3.48 27.78 3.86
CA ILE A 134 -3.18 26.63 4.72
C ILE A 134 -2.79 25.43 3.85
N ARG A 135 -1.72 24.74 4.22
CA ARG A 135 -1.25 23.53 3.52
C ARG A 135 -1.35 22.25 4.35
N ASN A 136 -1.34 22.40 5.68
CA ASN A 136 -1.43 21.30 6.62
C ASN A 136 -2.70 21.47 7.45
N PHE A 137 -3.60 20.50 7.34
CA PHE A 137 -4.85 20.44 8.07
C PHE A 137 -4.71 19.35 9.13
N LYS A 138 -5.09 19.64 10.38
CA LYS A 138 -5.22 18.65 11.44
C LYS A 138 -6.59 18.85 12.08
N GLY A 139 -7.46 17.86 11.98
CA GLY A 139 -8.85 18.05 12.37
C GLY A 139 -9.70 16.81 12.23
N LEU A 140 -10.98 16.96 12.56
CA LEU A 140 -11.97 15.89 12.53
C LEU A 140 -12.43 15.63 11.09
N LEU A 141 -12.38 14.39 10.63
CA LEU A 141 -12.95 14.00 9.34
C LEU A 141 -14.48 14.06 9.40
N MET A 142 -15.09 14.82 8.49
CA MET A 142 -16.54 14.99 8.40
C MET A 142 -17.17 14.12 7.30
N GLY A 143 -16.34 13.38 6.56
CA GLY A 143 -16.72 12.53 5.43
C GLY A 143 -16.38 13.16 4.08
N THR A 144 -17.06 12.70 3.03
CA THR A 144 -16.78 13.09 1.65
C THR A 144 -18.03 13.56 0.90
N SER A 145 -17.87 14.46 -0.08
CA SER A 145 -18.91 14.78 -1.07
C SER A 145 -18.26 15.26 -2.38
N ASP A 146 -18.75 14.81 -3.54
CA ASP A 146 -18.26 15.23 -4.86
C ASP A 146 -16.73 15.18 -5.02
N GLU A 147 -16.09 14.06 -4.63
CA GLU A 147 -14.62 13.89 -4.58
C GLU A 147 -13.86 14.86 -3.64
N ASN A 148 -14.58 15.60 -2.78
CA ASN A 148 -13.99 16.45 -1.75
C ASN A 148 -14.03 15.77 -0.38
N ILE A 149 -12.97 15.98 0.40
CA ILE A 149 -12.84 15.57 1.79
C ILE A 149 -13.19 16.76 2.65
N HIS A 150 -14.13 16.57 3.57
CA HIS A 150 -14.49 17.59 4.54
C HIS A 150 -13.75 17.36 5.85
N ILE A 151 -13.01 18.35 6.31
CA ILE A 151 -12.28 18.30 7.58
C ILE A 151 -12.58 19.53 8.43
N MET A 152 -12.91 19.32 9.70
CA MET A 152 -13.13 20.39 10.66
C MET A 152 -11.85 20.71 11.42
N VAL A 153 -11.32 21.91 11.24
CA VAL A 153 -10.13 22.45 11.91
C VAL A 153 -10.54 23.69 12.68
N GLU A 154 -10.34 23.72 14.00
CA GLU A 154 -10.65 24.89 14.86
C GLU A 154 -12.06 25.47 14.61
N ASN A 155 -13.08 24.59 14.55
CA ASN A 155 -14.49 24.93 14.26
C ASN A 155 -14.79 25.47 12.84
N ARG A 156 -13.82 25.44 11.92
CA ARG A 156 -14.03 25.75 10.50
C ARG A 156 -13.97 24.47 9.67
N VAL A 157 -14.96 24.27 8.81
CA VAL A 157 -14.98 23.16 7.85
C VAL A 157 -14.25 23.57 6.57
N PHE A 158 -13.28 22.75 6.18
CA PHE A 158 -12.56 22.88 4.92
C PHE A 158 -12.98 21.75 3.98
N SER A 159 -13.26 22.11 2.72
CA SER A 159 -13.50 21.18 1.63
C SER A 159 -12.22 21.06 0.80
N ILE A 160 -11.60 19.88 0.83
CA ILE A 160 -10.31 19.62 0.17
C ILE A 160 -10.54 18.65 -0.98
N PRO A 161 -10.31 19.04 -2.25
CA PRO A 161 -10.38 18.11 -3.36
C PRO A 161 -9.40 16.95 -3.17
N PHE A 162 -9.86 15.70 -3.32
CA PHE A 162 -9.02 14.51 -3.13
C PHE A 162 -7.73 14.55 -3.98
N LYS A 163 -7.84 15.03 -5.22
CA LYS A 163 -6.72 15.18 -6.16
C LYS A 163 -5.64 16.17 -5.70
N ARG A 164 -5.95 17.05 -4.74
CA ARG A 164 -5.00 18.02 -4.16
C ARG A 164 -4.32 17.51 -2.89
N ILE A 165 -4.69 16.33 -2.39
CA ILE A 165 -4.05 15.74 -1.23
C ILE A 165 -2.70 15.15 -1.65
N GLN A 166 -1.63 15.63 -1.01
CA GLN A 166 -0.29 15.05 -1.15
C GLN A 166 -0.11 13.86 -0.21
N LYS A 167 -0.63 13.96 1.01
CA LYS A 167 -0.48 12.95 2.06
C LYS A 167 -1.60 13.10 3.06
N ALA A 168 -2.20 12.00 3.49
CA ALA A 168 -3.18 12.02 4.57
C ALA A 168 -3.02 10.79 5.47
N ARG A 169 -3.16 11.01 6.77
CA ARG A 169 -3.03 9.97 7.79
C ARG A 169 -3.96 10.21 8.97
N LEU A 170 -4.43 9.15 9.59
CA LEU A 170 -5.10 9.24 10.88
C LEU A 170 -4.12 9.68 11.99
N VAL A 171 -4.69 10.20 13.06
CA VAL A 171 -3.98 10.57 14.28
C VAL A 171 -4.57 9.74 15.40
N ASP A 172 -3.71 9.07 16.16
CA ASP A 172 -4.09 8.24 17.33
C ASP A 172 -5.07 7.09 17.01
N TYR A 173 -4.94 6.50 15.81
CA TYR A 173 -5.78 5.36 15.40
C TYR A 173 -5.46 4.08 16.21
N ASN A 174 -6.51 3.45 16.76
CA ASN A 174 -6.37 2.29 17.64
C ASN A 174 -6.75 0.93 17.03
N GLY A 175 -7.29 0.89 15.81
CA GLY A 175 -7.70 -0.35 15.13
C GLY A 175 -9.15 -0.79 15.36
N ASP A 176 -9.96 0.03 16.04
CA ASP A 176 -11.31 -0.38 16.49
C ASP A 176 -12.38 -0.32 15.38
N LYS A 177 -12.10 0.39 14.28
CA LYS A 177 -13.04 0.51 13.15
C LYS A 177 -12.88 -0.65 12.18
N GLN A 178 -14.02 -1.16 11.71
CA GLN A 178 -14.09 -2.28 10.79
C GLN A 178 -13.29 -2.02 9.50
N CYS A 179 -12.30 -2.87 9.23
CA CYS A 179 -11.60 -2.98 7.93
C CYS A 179 -12.42 -3.80 6.95
N LEU A 180 -12.46 -3.34 5.69
CA LEU A 180 -13.19 -3.96 4.58
C LEU A 180 -12.26 -4.85 3.76
#